data_AF-A0A1I0HWS6-F1
#
_entry.id   AF-A0A1I0HWS6-F1
#
_cell.length_a   1.000
_cell.length_b   1.000
_cell.length_c   1.000
_cell.angle_alpha   90.00
_cell.angle_beta   90.00
_cell.angle_gamma   90.00
#
_symmetry.space_group_name_H-M   'P 1'
#
loop_
_entity.id
_entity.type
_entity.pdbx_description
1 polymer ?
#
loop_
_entity_poly.entity_id
_entity_poly.type
_entity_poly.pdbx_seq_one_letter_code
_entity_poly.pdbx_strand_id
1 'polypeptide(L)' 'MDWIQNLFKAETLALLIPIVAIVGAFLVAALKAHHRHHERIEKIKQGIDPDAN' A
#
# COMPACT_ATOMS: atom_id res chain seq x y z
N MET A 1 17.15 12.67 23.68
CA MET A 1 16.25 11.92 22.74
C MET A 1 15.09 12.82 22.37
N ASP A 2 15.43 13.99 21.85
CA ASP A 2 14.49 15.12 21.71
C ASP A 2 13.73 15.04 20.38
N TRP A 3 14.28 14.30 19.42
CA TRP A 3 13.65 14.03 18.12
C TRP A 3 12.35 13.22 18.26
N ILE A 4 12.31 12.23 19.17
CA ILE A 4 11.10 11.45 19.45
C ILE A 4 10.02 12.33 20.08
N GLN A 5 10.39 13.19 21.03
CA GLN A 5 9.44 14.10 21.67
C GLN A 5 8.84 15.10 20.66
N ASN A 6 9.63 15.57 19.69
CA ASN A 6 9.14 16.41 18.61
C ASN A 6 8.17 15.68 17.66
N LEU A 7 8.32 14.37 17.48
CA LEU A 7 7.40 13.55 16.68
C LEU A 7 6.02 13.46 17.33
N PHE A 8 5.96 13.37 18.66
CA PHE A 8 4.71 13.29 19.43
C PHE A 8 4.04 14.64 19.69
N LYS A 9 4.61 15.76 19.20
CA LYS A 9 3.93 17.06 19.25
C LYS A 9 2.70 17.05 18.36
N ALA A 10 1.61 17.63 18.86
CA ALA A 10 0.33 17.70 18.17
C ALA A 10 0.46 18.33 16.77
N GLU A 11 1.27 19.38 16.63
CA GLU A 11 1.54 20.06 15.35
C GLU A 11 2.19 19.13 14.33
N THR A 12 3.21 18.36 14.74
CA THR A 12 3.88 17.39 13.88
C THR A 12 2.93 16.28 13.47
N LEU A 13 2.17 15.72 14.42
CA LEU A 13 1.22 14.65 14.15
C LEU A 13 0.07 15.10 13.24
N ALA A 14 -0.41 16.35 13.38
CA ALA A 14 -1.46 16.89 12.54
C ALA A 14 -1.09 16.90 11.05
N LEU A 15 0.21 17.06 10.74
CA LEU A 15 0.73 16.95 9.38
C LEU A 15 1.12 15.51 9.00
N LEU A 16 1.72 14.76 9.92
CA LEU A 16 2.24 13.42 9.65
C LEU A 16 1.12 12.41 9.39
N ILE A 17 0.04 12.46 10.18
CA ILE A 17 -1.10 11.54 10.07
C ILE A 17 -1.72 11.54 8.67
N PRO A 18 -2.11 12.69 8.07
CA PRO A 18 -2.70 12.68 6.73
C PRO A 18 -1.72 12.19 5.67
N ILE A 19 -0.42 12.50 5.78
CA ILE A 19 0.61 11.99 4.86
C ILE A 19 0.66 10.46 4.91
N VAL A 20 0.74 9.90 6.13
CA VAL A 20 0.78 8.44 6.32
C VAL A 20 -0.51 7.79 5.85
N ALA A 21 -1.66 8.41 6.05
CA ALA A 21 -2.94 7.90 5.56
C ALA A 21 -2.99 7.82 4.04
N ILE A 22 -2.54 8.86 3.33
CA ILE A 22 -2.47 8.90 1.87
C ILE A 22 -1.51 7.81 1.37
N VAL A 23 -0.29 7.79 1.90
CA VAL A 23 0.73 6.79 1.53
C VAL A 23 0.20 5.38 1.79
N GLY A 24 -0.44 5.14 2.93
CA GLY A 24 -1.04 3.86 3.30
C GLY A 24 -2.11 3.40 2.30
N ALA A 25 -3.01 4.31 1.89
CA ALA A 25 -4.04 3.99 0.89
C ALA A 25 -3.41 3.57 -0.45
N PHE A 26 -2.39 4.30 -0.91
CA PHE A 26 -1.68 3.97 -2.15
C PHE A 26 -0.90 2.66 -2.05
N LEU A 27 -0.27 2.39 -0.90
CA LEU A 27 0.44 1.12 -0.68
C LEU A 27 -0.50 -0.07 -0.76
N VAL A 28 -1.68 0.01 -0.14
CA VAL A 28 -2.68 -1.07 -0.21
C VAL A 28 -3.16 -1.28 -1.64
N ALA A 29 -3.45 -0.20 -2.38
CA ALA A 29 -3.84 -0.29 -3.78
C ALA A 29 -2.75 -0.92 -4.66
N ALA A 30 -1.49 -0.50 -4.47
CA ALA A 30 -0.34 -1.04 -5.18
C ALA A 30 -0.12 -2.53 -4.87
N LEU A 31 -0.20 -2.93 -3.61
CA LEU A 31 -0.08 -4.33 -3.20
C LEU A 31 -1.18 -5.19 -3.82
N LYS A 32 -2.42 -4.71 -3.82
CA LYS A 32 -3.55 -5.42 -4.45
C LYS A 32 -3.37 -5.57 -5.96
N ALA A 33 -2.89 -4.54 -6.63
CA ALA A 33 -2.60 -4.59 -8.07
C ALA A 33 -1.45 -5.55 -8.37
N HIS A 34 -0.40 -5.52 -7.56
CA HIS A 34 0.74 -6.44 -7.69
C HIS A 34 0.29 -7.89 -7.50
N HIS A 35 -0.51 -8.18 -6.47
CA HIS A 35 -1.01 -9.54 -6.24
C HIS A 35 -1.88 -10.05 -7.41
N ARG A 36 -2.82 -9.23 -7.90
CA ARG A 36 -3.61 -9.56 -9.10
C ARG A 36 -2.75 -9.83 -10.33
N HIS A 37 -1.66 -9.06 -10.50
CA HIS A 37 -0.76 -9.29 -11.61
C HIS A 37 -0.06 -10.65 -11.50
N HIS A 38 0.43 -11.02 -10.31
CA HIS A 38 1.01 -12.35 -10.07
C HIS A 38 0.01 -13.48 -10.29
N GLU A 39 -1.22 -13.35 -9.79
CA GLU A 39 -2.28 -14.32 -10.03
C GLU A 39 -2.55 -14.52 -11.53
N ARG A 40 -2.59 -13.44 -12.32
CA ARG A 40 -2.75 -13.53 -13.78
C ARG A 40 -1.60 -14.27 -14.43
N ILE A 41 -0.36 -13.99 -14.03
CA ILE A 41 0.84 -14.69 -14.54
C ILE A 41 0.80 -16.17 -14.18
N GLU A 42 0.34 -16.50 -12.98
CA GLU A 42 0.24 -17.89 -12.53
C GLU A 42 -0.85 -18.68 -13.25
N LYS A 43 -2.03 -18.08 -13.48
CA LYS A 43 -3.08 -18.65 -14.33
C LYS A 43 -2.58 -18.92 -15.76
N ILE A 44 -1.86 -17.96 -16.36
CA ILE A 44 -1.24 -18.14 -17.69
C ILE A 44 -0.25 -19.32 -17.67
N LYS A 45 0.60 -19.44 -16.64
CA LYS A 45 1.54 -20.57 -16.50
C LYS A 45 0.82 -21.93 -16.38
N GLN A 46 -0.36 -21.94 -15.78
CA GLN A 46 -1.19 -23.14 -15.63
C GLN A 46 -2.06 -23.42 -16.88
N GLY A 47 -1.99 -22.58 -17.91
CA GLY A 47 -2.82 -22.70 -19.12
C GLY A 47 -4.29 -22.31 -18.90
N ILE A 48 -4.60 -21.62 -17.80
CA ILE A 48 -5.94 -21.12 -17.47
C ILE A 48 -6.06 -19.70 -18.02
N ASP A 49 -7.16 -19.40 -18.72
CA ASP A 49 -7.46 -18.04 -19.16
C ASP A 49 -7.64 -17.11 -17.93
N PRO A 50 -6.76 -16.11 -17.73
CA PRO A 50 -6.80 -15.23 -16.56
C PRO A 50 -8.02 -14.30 -16.54
N ASP A 51 -8.66 -14.09 -17.69
CA ASP A 51 -9.70 -13.08 -17.91
C ASP A 51 -11.08 -13.72 -18.23
N ALA A 52 -11.20 -15.06 -18.13
CA ALA A 52 -12.47 -15.76 -18.18
C ALA A 52 -13.30 -15.49 -16.90
N ASN A 53 -14.32 -14.64 -17.03
CA ASN A 53 -15.35 -14.39 -16.01
C ASN A 53 -16.42 -15.48 -16.02
#